data_AF-A0A1W9WEB2-F1
#
_entry.id   AF-A0A1W9WEB2-F1
#
_cell.length_a   1.000
_cell.length_b   1.000
_cell.length_c   1.000
_cell.angle_alpha   90.00
_cell.angle_beta   90.00
_cell.angle_gamma   90.00
#
_symmetry.space_group_name_H-M   'P 1'
#
loop_
_entity.id
_entity.type
_entity.pdbx_description
1 polymer ?
#
loop_
_entity_poly.entity_id
_entity_poly.type
_entity_poly.pdbx_seq_one_letter_code
_entity_poly.pdbx_strand_id
1 'polypeptide(L)'
;MAVSDQIKKQFVDYIMLQVYDDQYIDRQEEKKILEEGIRKGLGVEEGLALMRQVAQEKGLALERDAEERAKEMLDAFATNDGKVDKKEFERALAILAKHSKGRIPEPEMKRRLKKMMEDNGWKAKEGGLFGSKWYSAIN
;
A
#
# COMPACT_ATOMS: atom_id res chain seq x y z
N MET A 1 19.39 -21.05 9.15
CA MET A 1 20.61 -20.40 9.66
C MET A 1 20.22 -19.02 10.15
N ALA A 2 20.67 -18.58 11.31
CA ALA A 2 20.45 -17.21 11.75
C ALA A 2 21.26 -16.26 10.84
N VAL A 3 20.62 -15.25 10.28
CA VAL A 3 21.32 -14.20 9.53
C VAL A 3 22.18 -13.39 10.50
N SER A 4 23.43 -13.09 10.10
CA SER A 4 24.35 -12.35 10.94
C SER A 4 23.85 -10.92 11.21
N ASP A 5 24.14 -10.39 12.40
CA ASP A 5 23.79 -9.01 12.76
C ASP A 5 24.43 -7.99 11.82
N GLN A 6 25.58 -8.32 11.23
CA GLN A 6 26.24 -7.49 10.21
C GLN A 6 25.38 -7.37 8.94
N ILE A 7 24.81 -8.47 8.44
CA ILE A 7 23.94 -8.46 7.26
C ILE A 7 22.68 -7.64 7.55
N LYS A 8 22.08 -7.82 8.74
CA LYS A 8 20.91 -7.04 9.16
C LYS A 8 21.22 -5.54 9.20
N LYS A 9 22.33 -5.15 9.82
CA LYS A 9 22.77 -3.74 9.86
C LYS A 9 22.95 -3.17 8.45
N GLN A 10 23.64 -3.87 7.57
CA GLN A 10 23.86 -3.43 6.19
C GLN A 10 22.55 -3.31 5.40
N PHE A 11 21.58 -4.18 5.66
CA PHE A 11 20.26 -4.12 5.05
C PHE A 11 19.46 -2.92 5.54
N VAL A 12 19.49 -2.63 6.84
CA VAL A 12 18.87 -1.42 7.43
C VAL A 12 19.52 -0.16 6.85
N ASP A 13 20.85 -0.08 6.79
CA ASP A 13 21.56 1.05 6.20
C ASP A 13 21.16 1.25 4.72
N TYR A 14 20.95 0.16 3.97
CA TYR A 14 20.48 0.23 2.58
C TYR A 14 19.04 0.73 2.48
N ILE A 15 18.11 0.27 3.34
CA ILE A 15 16.75 0.82 3.42
C ILE A 15 16.81 2.33 3.66
N MET A 16 17.59 2.75 4.66
CA MET A 16 17.70 4.17 5.03
C MET A 16 18.27 5.03 3.89
N LEU A 17 19.18 4.48 3.09
CA LEU A 17 19.70 5.15 1.90
C LEU A 17 18.63 5.37 0.83
N GLN A 18 17.74 4.40 0.61
CA GLN A 18 16.67 4.54 -0.40
C GLN A 18 15.66 5.62 -0.01
N VAL A 19 15.34 5.73 1.27
CA VAL A 19 14.28 6.62 1.78
C VAL A 19 14.80 7.96 2.30
N TYR A 20 16.07 8.27 2.05
CA TYR A 20 16.76 9.42 2.65
C TYR A 20 16.03 10.74 2.38
N ASP A 21 15.48 10.90 1.17
CA ASP A 21 14.88 12.16 0.72
C ASP A 21 13.37 12.26 1.01
N ASP A 22 12.60 11.18 0.86
CA ASP A 22 11.13 11.25 0.86
C ASP A 22 10.43 10.38 1.93
N GLN A 23 11.19 9.55 2.66
CA GLN A 23 10.69 8.66 3.70
C GLN A 23 9.52 7.76 3.23
N TYR A 24 9.52 7.38 1.95
CA TYR A 24 8.53 6.54 1.31
C TYR A 24 9.22 5.38 0.58
N ILE A 25 8.61 4.20 0.58
CA ILE A 25 9.07 3.06 -0.21
C ILE A 25 7.94 2.64 -1.11
N ASP A 26 8.12 2.85 -2.42
CA ASP A 26 7.20 2.38 -3.45
C ASP A 26 7.38 0.86 -3.72
N ARG A 27 6.50 0.28 -4.53
CA ARG A 27 6.55 -1.17 -4.86
C ARG A 27 7.83 -1.59 -5.60
N GLN A 28 8.40 -0.71 -6.42
CA GLN A 28 9.62 -1.00 -7.17
C GLN A 28 10.85 -0.91 -6.27
N GLU A 29 10.91 0.07 -5.38
CA GLU A 29 11.94 0.24 -4.36
C GLU A 29 11.91 -0.92 -3.37
N GLU A 30 10.72 -1.30 -2.89
CA GLU A 30 10.53 -2.48 -2.04
C GLU A 30 11.14 -3.72 -2.69
N LYS A 31 10.85 -3.97 -3.98
CA LYS A 31 11.42 -5.09 -4.72
C LYS A 31 12.95 -5.01 -4.81
N LYS A 32 13.50 -3.84 -5.17
CA LYS A 32 14.97 -3.64 -5.27
C LYS A 32 15.67 -3.84 -3.94
N ILE A 33 15.09 -3.35 -2.85
CA ILE A 33 15.62 -3.55 -1.50
C ILE A 33 15.64 -5.04 -1.17
N LEU A 34 14.54 -5.76 -1.41
CA LEU A 34 14.48 -7.20 -1.16
C LEU A 34 15.47 -7.99 -2.02
N GLU A 35 15.63 -7.64 -3.30
CA GLU A 35 16.65 -8.24 -4.17
C GLU A 35 18.07 -8.07 -3.62
N GLU A 36 18.38 -6.89 -3.08
CA GLU A 36 19.67 -6.63 -2.44
C GLU A 36 19.84 -7.44 -1.13
N GLY A 37 18.76 -7.62 -0.36
CA GLY A 37 18.74 -8.52 0.79
C GLY A 37 19.07 -9.96 0.40
N ILE A 38 18.42 -10.47 -0.65
CA ILE A 38 18.65 -11.84 -1.17
C ILE A 38 20.12 -12.03 -1.56
N ARG A 39 20.73 -11.06 -2.25
CA ARG A 39 22.16 -11.13 -2.64
C ARG A 39 23.09 -11.25 -1.42
N LYS A 40 22.69 -10.72 -0.27
CA LYS A 40 23.43 -10.78 1.00
C LYS A 40 23.05 -11.98 1.88
N GLY A 41 22.16 -12.85 1.41
CA GLY A 41 21.73 -14.05 2.12
C GLY A 41 20.53 -13.86 3.06
N LEU A 42 19.80 -12.75 2.95
CA LEU A 42 18.49 -12.59 3.62
C LEU A 42 17.40 -13.29 2.80
N GLY A 43 16.52 -14.03 3.47
CA GLY A 43 15.29 -14.51 2.85
C GLY A 43 14.31 -13.36 2.59
N VAL A 44 13.40 -13.54 1.63
CA VAL A 44 12.36 -12.54 1.29
C VAL A 44 11.50 -12.20 2.50
N GLU A 45 11.05 -13.20 3.25
CA GLU A 45 10.21 -13.02 4.43
C GLU A 45 10.91 -12.24 5.54
N GLU A 46 12.19 -12.57 5.80
CA GLU A 46 13.00 -11.86 6.79
C GLU A 46 13.28 -10.42 6.36
N GLY A 47 13.59 -10.20 5.07
CA GLY A 47 13.76 -8.87 4.51
C GLY A 47 12.49 -8.02 4.64
N LEU A 48 11.31 -8.59 4.36
CA LEU A 48 10.02 -7.94 4.55
C LEU A 48 9.76 -7.60 6.02
N ALA A 49 10.03 -8.53 6.94
CA ALA A 49 9.86 -8.31 8.37
C ALA A 49 10.76 -7.17 8.88
N LEU A 50 12.04 -7.17 8.49
CA LEU A 50 12.99 -6.11 8.82
C LEU A 50 12.56 -4.76 8.23
N MET A 51 12.14 -4.73 6.95
CA MET A 51 11.67 -3.50 6.31
C MET A 51 10.47 -2.89 7.05
N ARG A 52 9.48 -3.72 7.41
CA ARG A 52 8.31 -3.29 8.20
C ARG A 52 8.70 -2.78 9.58
N GLN A 53 9.61 -3.48 10.27
CA GLN A 53 10.13 -3.04 11.56
C GLN A 53 10.80 -1.66 11.44
N VAL A 54 11.69 -1.48 10.47
CA VAL A 54 12.37 -0.19 10.24
C VAL A 54 11.35 0.89 9.88
N ALA A 55 10.38 0.59 9.03
CA ALA A 55 9.34 1.54 8.66
C ALA A 55 8.53 2.01 9.88
N GLN A 56 8.19 1.09 10.78
CA GLN A 56 7.50 1.41 12.03
C GLN A 56 8.38 2.25 12.98
N GLU A 57 9.62 1.85 13.20
CA GLU A 57 10.55 2.53 14.11
C GLU A 57 10.95 3.93 13.64
N LYS A 58 11.06 4.13 12.32
CA LYS A 58 11.54 5.38 11.70
C LYS A 58 10.42 6.23 11.11
N GLY A 59 9.17 5.79 11.18
CA GLY A 59 8.04 6.51 10.61
C GLY A 59 8.07 6.58 9.08
N LEU A 60 8.63 5.57 8.42
CA LEU A 60 8.61 5.46 6.95
C LEU A 60 7.22 5.01 6.50
N ALA A 61 6.83 5.41 5.30
CA ALA A 61 5.61 4.92 4.67
C ALA A 61 5.94 3.84 3.64
N LEU A 62 5.36 2.64 3.81
CA LEU A 62 5.42 1.57 2.82
C LEU A 62 4.15 1.61 1.98
N GLU A 63 4.29 1.72 0.66
CA GLU A 63 3.15 1.71 -0.27
C GLU A 63 2.26 0.47 -0.05
N ARG A 64 2.89 -0.70 0.12
CA ARG A 64 2.20 -1.95 0.43
C ARG A 64 1.26 -1.84 1.62
N ASP A 65 1.73 -1.27 2.72
CA ASP A 65 0.94 -1.20 3.95
C ASP A 65 -0.12 -0.08 3.88
N ALA A 66 0.09 0.94 3.04
CA ALA A 66 -0.94 1.94 2.76
C ALA A 66 -2.09 1.32 1.93
N GLU A 67 -1.74 0.52 0.93
CA GLU A 67 -2.69 -0.21 0.10
C GLU A 67 -3.47 -1.26 0.90
N GLU A 68 -2.79 -2.03 1.77
CA GLU A 68 -3.46 -3.05 2.61
C GLU A 68 -4.51 -2.42 3.53
N ARG A 69 -4.19 -1.30 4.20
CA ARG A 69 -5.16 -0.60 5.07
C ARG A 69 -6.38 -0.07 4.30
N ALA A 70 -6.16 0.44 3.09
CA ALA A 70 -7.26 0.90 2.25
C ALA A 70 -8.13 -0.27 1.79
N LYS A 71 -7.52 -1.42 1.46
CA LYS A 71 -8.22 -2.66 1.13
C LYS A 71 -9.03 -3.20 2.31
N GLU A 72 -8.45 -3.29 3.50
CA GLU A 72 -9.15 -3.70 4.74
C GLU A 72 -10.37 -2.82 5.01
N MET A 73 -10.25 -1.51 4.76
CA MET A 73 -11.37 -0.58 4.90
C MET A 73 -12.48 -0.82 3.86
N LEU A 74 -12.13 -1.07 2.60
CA LEU A 74 -13.10 -1.41 1.56
C LEU A 74 -13.82 -2.74 1.87
N ASP A 75 -13.08 -3.73 2.35
CA ASP A 75 -13.64 -5.03 2.77
C ASP A 75 -14.66 -4.87 3.90
N ALA A 76 -14.32 -4.07 4.92
CA ALA A 76 -15.22 -3.75 6.02
C ALA A 76 -16.52 -3.07 5.55
N PHE A 77 -16.44 -2.18 4.55
CA PHE A 77 -17.64 -1.56 3.96
C PHE A 77 -18.45 -2.55 3.12
N ALA A 78 -17.78 -3.41 2.36
CA ALA A 78 -18.41 -4.40 1.50
C ALA A 78 -19.02 -5.59 2.27
N THR A 79 -18.69 -5.79 3.55
CA THR A 79 -19.06 -6.99 4.33
C THR A 79 -20.57 -7.27 4.35
N ASN A 80 -21.43 -6.24 4.28
CA ASN A 80 -22.88 -6.41 4.39
C ASN A 80 -23.56 -6.85 3.09
N ASP A 81 -23.25 -6.21 1.97
CA ASP A 81 -23.98 -6.40 0.70
C ASP A 81 -23.06 -6.54 -0.53
N GLY A 82 -21.75 -6.73 -0.29
CA GLY A 82 -20.73 -6.80 -1.32
C GLY A 82 -20.54 -5.49 -2.08
N LYS A 83 -21.03 -4.37 -1.53
CA LYS A 83 -21.05 -3.09 -2.23
C LYS A 83 -20.44 -1.97 -1.41
N VAL A 84 -19.82 -1.02 -2.11
CA VAL A 84 -19.20 0.18 -1.55
C VAL A 84 -19.84 1.40 -2.19
N ASP A 85 -20.32 2.35 -1.38
CA ASP A 85 -20.83 3.62 -1.86
C ASP A 85 -19.73 4.68 -2.07
N LYS A 86 -20.09 5.82 -2.64
CA LYS A 86 -19.14 6.91 -2.93
C LYS A 86 -18.43 7.43 -1.66
N LYS A 87 -19.15 7.57 -0.54
CA LYS A 87 -18.56 8.10 0.71
C LYS A 87 -17.61 7.08 1.33
N GLU A 88 -17.95 5.80 1.29
CA GLU A 88 -17.12 4.69 1.74
C GLU A 88 -15.83 4.60 0.91
N PHE A 89 -15.96 4.71 -0.42
CA PHE A 89 -14.81 4.78 -1.32
C PHE A 89 -13.92 6.00 -1.05
N GLU A 90 -14.51 7.19 -0.86
CA GLU A 90 -13.77 8.42 -0.52
C GLU A 90 -13.05 8.32 0.84
N ARG A 91 -13.60 7.57 1.80
CA ARG A 91 -12.92 7.28 3.07
C ARG A 91 -11.70 6.37 2.87
N ALA A 92 -11.83 5.31 2.07
CA ALA A 92 -10.69 4.45 1.72
C ALA A 92 -9.60 5.24 0.95
N LEU A 93 -10.02 6.15 0.07
CA LEU A 93 -9.12 7.08 -0.63
C LEU A 93 -8.36 7.99 0.33
N ALA A 94 -9.04 8.54 1.34
CA ALA A 94 -8.39 9.36 2.36
C ALA A 94 -7.37 8.57 3.19
N ILE A 95 -7.64 7.29 3.48
CA ILE A 95 -6.66 6.39 4.13
C ILE A 95 -5.43 6.19 3.25
N LEU A 96 -5.63 5.83 1.97
CA LEU A 96 -4.53 5.63 1.04
C LEU A 96 -3.68 6.91 0.91
N ALA A 97 -4.32 8.07 0.76
CA ALA A 97 -3.65 9.36 0.67
C ALA A 97 -2.81 9.68 1.92
N LYS A 98 -3.40 9.51 3.10
CA LYS A 98 -2.73 9.74 4.39
C LYS A 98 -1.51 8.85 4.55
N HIS A 99 -1.63 7.57 4.25
CA HIS A 99 -0.57 6.59 4.46
C HIS A 99 0.46 6.53 3.33
N SER A 100 0.19 7.20 2.20
CA SER A 100 1.14 7.33 1.09
C SER A 100 1.96 8.62 1.11
N LYS A 101 1.85 9.44 2.17
CA LYS A 101 2.55 10.73 2.31
C LYS A 101 2.43 11.65 1.06
N GLY A 102 1.32 11.57 0.34
CA GLY A 102 1.09 12.35 -0.89
C GLY A 102 1.95 11.94 -2.11
N ARG A 103 2.64 10.79 -2.06
CA ARG A 103 3.50 10.32 -3.16
C ARG A 103 2.72 9.71 -4.32
N ILE A 104 1.49 9.25 -4.07
CA ILE A 104 0.57 8.76 -5.10
C ILE A 104 -0.42 9.88 -5.44
N PRO A 105 -0.50 10.32 -6.72
CA PRO A 105 -1.51 11.28 -7.15
C PRO A 105 -2.94 10.75 -6.96
N GLU A 106 -3.89 11.63 -6.64
CA GLU A 106 -5.28 11.22 -6.38
C GLU A 106 -5.95 10.43 -7.52
N PRO A 107 -5.80 10.80 -8.82
CA PRO A 107 -6.37 10.00 -9.90
C PRO A 107 -5.84 8.57 -9.93
N GLU A 108 -4.55 8.40 -9.63
CA GLU A 108 -3.91 7.09 -9.55
C GLU A 108 -4.41 6.29 -8.34
N MET A 109 -4.56 6.94 -7.18
CA MET A 109 -5.16 6.29 -6.00
C MET A 109 -6.58 5.79 -6.29
N LYS A 110 -7.40 6.58 -6.98
CA LYS A 110 -8.76 6.18 -7.38
C LYS A 110 -8.74 4.95 -8.29
N ARG A 111 -7.84 4.91 -9.28
CA ARG A 111 -7.66 3.73 -10.15
C ARG A 111 -7.27 2.48 -9.36
N ARG A 112 -6.34 2.62 -8.42
CA ARG A 112 -5.88 1.50 -7.59
C ARG A 112 -6.99 0.95 -6.70
N LEU A 113 -7.76 1.82 -6.03
CA LEU A 113 -8.92 1.39 -5.24
C LEU A 113 -10.00 0.73 -6.11
N LYS A 114 -10.26 1.27 -7.30
CA LYS A 114 -11.17 0.65 -8.27
C LYS A 114 -10.70 -0.77 -8.63
N LYS A 115 -9.43 -0.93 -8.96
CA LYS A 115 -8.81 -2.23 -9.22
C LYS A 115 -8.91 -3.17 -8.01
N MET A 116 -8.69 -2.69 -6.78
CA MET A 116 -8.87 -3.50 -5.57
C MET A 116 -10.31 -4.00 -5.44
N MET A 117 -11.31 -3.14 -5.70
CA MET A 117 -12.71 -3.58 -5.71
C MET A 117 -12.99 -4.64 -6.76
N GLU A 118 -12.49 -4.44 -8.00
CA GLU A 118 -12.63 -5.40 -9.10
C GLU A 118 -11.99 -6.75 -8.77
N ASP A 119 -10.74 -6.74 -8.27
CA ASP A 119 -9.98 -7.93 -7.92
C ASP A 119 -10.62 -8.73 -6.76
N ASN A 120 -11.36 -8.06 -5.86
CA ASN A 120 -12.06 -8.71 -4.74
C ASN A 120 -13.57 -8.92 -4.99
N GLY A 121 -14.07 -8.58 -6.18
CA GLY A 121 -15.48 -8.77 -6.56
C GLY A 121 -16.46 -7.82 -5.85
N TRP A 122 -15.98 -6.73 -5.24
CA TRP A 122 -16.81 -5.70 -4.61
C TRP A 122 -17.41 -4.77 -5.67
N LYS A 123 -18.69 -4.43 -5.52
CA LYS A 123 -19.43 -3.61 -6.49
C LYS A 123 -19.59 -2.18 -6.01
N ALA A 124 -19.53 -1.21 -6.92
CA ALA A 124 -19.87 0.17 -6.58
C ALA A 124 -21.39 0.37 -6.51
N LYS A 125 -21.87 1.11 -5.52
CA LYS A 125 -23.22 1.70 -5.53
C LYS A 125 -23.18 2.95 -6.39
N GLU A 126 -23.37 2.77 -7.70
CA GLU A 126 -23.44 3.87 -8.66
C GLU A 126 -24.65 3.77 -9.60
N GLY A 127 -25.05 4.90 -10.18
CA GLY A 127 -26.24 4.98 -11.02
C GLY A 127 -27.57 4.96 -10.25
N GLY A 128 -28.68 4.92 -11.00
CA GLY A 128 -30.05 5.14 -10.51
C GLY A 128 -30.65 6.45 -11.03
N LEU A 129 -31.94 6.68 -10.77
CA LEU A 129 -32.70 7.84 -11.32
C LEU A 129 -32.09 9.20 -10.95
N PHE A 130 -31.31 9.26 -9.85
CA PHE A 130 -30.60 10.46 -9.36
C PHE A 130 -29.12 10.19 -9.04
N GLY A 131 -28.58 9.02 -9.42
CA GLY A 131 -27.24 8.60 -9.05
C GLY A 131 -26.17 9.03 -10.05
N SER A 132 -25.03 9.53 -9.56
CA SER A 132 -23.85 9.79 -10.40
C SER A 132 -23.16 8.48 -10.82
N LYS A 133 -22.56 8.47 -12.02
CA LYS A 133 -21.69 7.38 -12.53
C LYS A 133 -20.24 7.58 -12.07
N TRP A 134 -20.06 7.82 -10.77
CA TRP A 134 -18.79 8.27 -10.20
C TRP A 134 -17.69 7.21 -10.32
N TYR A 135 -18.02 5.92 -10.23
CA TYR A 135 -17.07 4.82 -10.26
C TYR A 135 -16.71 4.44 -11.70
N SER A 136 -17.70 4.44 -12.58
CA SER A 136 -17.51 4.31 -14.02
C SER A 136 -16.66 5.46 -14.61
N ALA A 137 -16.71 6.66 -14.03
CA ALA A 137 -15.92 7.81 -14.49
C ALA A 137 -14.43 7.75 -14.10
N ILE A 138 -14.01 6.78 -13.29
CA ILE A 138 -12.59 6.54 -12.98
C ILE A 138 -11.96 5.78 -14.16
N ASN A 139 -11.11 6.48 -14.90
CA ASN A 139 -10.30 5.96 -16.01
C ASN A 139 -8.93 5.50 -15.52
#